data_AF-A0A1Q4BX73-F1
#
_entry.id   AF-A0A1Q4BX73-F1
#
_cell.length_a   1.000
_cell.length_b   1.000
_cell.length_c   1.000
_cell.angle_alpha   90.00
_cell.angle_beta   90.00
_cell.angle_gamma   90.00
#
_symmetry.space_group_name_H-M   'P 1'
#
loop_
_entity.id
_entity.type
_entity.pdbx_description
1 polymer ?
#
loop_
_entity_poly.entity_id
_entity_poly.type
_entity_poly.pdbx_seq_one_letter_code
_entity_poly.pdbx_strand_id
1 'polypeptide(L)'
;MGRSLPSWLGGCLAIAICMSQPSLAADCPGNPDALGTSRTLVVDPMEHPRIGTMQYPETLPLRDHEVVLTFDDGPLPPHSNQVLQILASECVKATFFIIGRMAHQFPEGVRRVRDAGHSVGTHSENHPLNFNKMSPERIKQEIDDGIAHTAAALGDGSSLAPFFRVPGLRRGEVMEDYLVSKGLQSWSADFPADDWRHISADQVYNYAISRIEAKGRGILLLHDIQARTVAALPRILRTLKARGYRIVHVVPATPSRPKTPTQPWQWQMHPAAESVAISHWPRVPRFLFVSTATLPAPALNESDRLDSRLLEVPASLRQTRTSRGHAPLPLDTPWPQQVTLQATRTVTLPVPEQAIFALPERKLASNYGVNLLPRSVRPQPANGSGSGRNVGRESSAPLRIIPGSVPIAEPGLRPTSAAAR
;
A
#
# COMPACT_ATOMS: atom_id res chain seq x y z
N MET A 1 73.46 26.56 -46.91
CA MET A 1 72.99 26.77 -45.53
C MET A 1 71.55 27.28 -45.59
N GLY A 2 70.64 26.70 -44.78
CA GLY A 2 69.36 27.31 -44.43
C GLY A 2 68.13 26.91 -45.27
N ARG A 3 67.37 25.93 -44.79
CA ARG A 3 65.98 25.63 -45.18
C ARG A 3 65.02 26.52 -44.36
N SER A 4 63.89 26.94 -44.94
CA SER A 4 62.59 27.00 -44.25
C SER A 4 61.42 27.25 -45.22
N LEU A 5 60.46 26.33 -45.20
CA LEU A 5 59.10 26.46 -45.77
C LEU A 5 58.12 26.81 -44.62
N PRO A 6 57.01 27.52 -44.88
CA PRO A 6 56.03 27.85 -43.87
C PRO A 6 55.07 26.69 -43.59
N SER A 7 54.84 26.47 -42.30
CA SER A 7 53.97 25.47 -41.70
C SER A 7 52.47 25.81 -41.84
N TRP A 8 51.71 24.90 -42.46
CA TRP A 8 50.25 24.85 -42.36
C TRP A 8 49.88 24.03 -41.10
N LEU A 9 49.21 24.67 -40.13
CA LEU A 9 48.61 24.00 -38.97
C LEU A 9 47.13 23.74 -39.28
N GLY A 10 46.81 22.47 -39.54
CA GLY A 10 45.44 21.96 -39.53
C GLY A 10 44.97 21.73 -38.09
N GLY A 11 43.89 22.41 -37.70
CA GLY A 11 43.22 22.19 -36.42
C GLY A 11 42.28 20.99 -36.49
N CYS A 12 42.55 19.95 -35.71
CA CYS A 12 41.60 18.88 -35.45
C CYS A 12 40.67 19.28 -34.30
N LEU A 13 39.39 19.48 -34.61
CA LEU A 13 38.31 19.67 -33.64
C LEU A 13 37.97 18.31 -33.02
N ALA A 14 38.40 18.06 -31.80
CA ALA A 14 38.02 16.86 -31.05
C ALA A 14 36.58 17.02 -30.51
N ILE A 15 35.64 16.30 -31.11
CA ILE A 15 34.27 16.17 -30.60
C ILE A 15 34.30 15.19 -29.43
N ALA A 16 34.16 15.70 -28.21
CA ALA A 16 34.01 14.89 -27.01
C ALA A 16 32.61 14.27 -26.98
N ILE A 17 32.53 12.99 -27.33
CA ILE A 17 31.31 12.18 -27.17
C ILE A 17 31.22 11.81 -25.69
N CYS A 18 30.37 12.50 -24.93
CA CYS A 18 29.99 12.10 -23.58
C CYS A 18 29.16 10.82 -23.64
N MET A 19 29.81 9.66 -23.55
CA MET A 19 29.13 8.40 -23.31
C MET A 19 28.60 8.39 -21.87
N SER A 20 27.28 8.48 -21.72
CA SER A 20 26.57 8.25 -20.46
C SER A 20 26.78 6.80 -20.03
N GLN A 21 27.64 6.59 -19.02
CA GLN A 21 27.78 5.27 -18.42
C GLN A 21 26.51 4.93 -17.61
N PRO A 22 25.95 3.71 -17.76
CA PRO A 22 24.90 3.26 -16.86
C PRO A 22 25.48 3.18 -15.45
N SER A 23 24.83 3.86 -14.52
CA SER A 23 25.04 3.67 -13.07
C SER A 23 24.81 2.20 -12.77
N LEU A 24 25.88 1.41 -12.67
CA LEU A 24 25.81 0.02 -12.21
C LEU A 24 25.21 0.05 -10.80
N ALA A 25 24.17 -0.75 -10.59
CA ALA A 25 23.67 -1.06 -9.26
C ALA A 25 24.86 -1.47 -8.39
N ALA A 26 24.89 -1.05 -7.13
CA ALA A 26 25.93 -1.44 -6.19
C ALA A 26 26.19 -2.95 -6.29
N ASP A 27 27.47 -3.35 -6.44
CA ASP A 27 27.87 -4.74 -6.64
C ASP A 27 27.15 -5.65 -5.64
N CYS A 28 26.29 -6.54 -6.14
CA CYS A 28 25.52 -7.45 -5.31
C CYS A 28 26.30 -8.74 -5.09
N PRO A 29 26.87 -8.98 -3.89
CA PRO A 29 27.78 -10.10 -3.70
C PRO A 29 27.04 -11.42 -3.91
N GLY A 30 27.53 -12.23 -4.86
CA GLY A 30 26.96 -13.56 -5.14
C GLY A 30 25.70 -13.56 -6.01
N ASN A 31 25.21 -12.41 -6.48
CA ASN A 31 24.09 -12.35 -7.44
C ASN A 31 24.34 -11.25 -8.51
N PRO A 32 25.06 -11.55 -9.60
CA PRO A 32 25.27 -10.60 -10.69
C PRO A 32 23.95 -10.21 -11.40
N ASP A 33 22.93 -11.07 -11.29
CA ASP A 33 21.60 -10.87 -11.84
C ASP A 33 20.62 -10.30 -10.78
N ALA A 34 21.11 -9.66 -9.73
CA ALA A 34 20.25 -8.92 -8.80
C ALA A 34 19.55 -7.74 -9.51
N LEU A 35 18.37 -7.36 -9.02
CA LEU A 35 17.69 -6.11 -9.45
C LEU A 35 18.47 -4.88 -8.98
N GLY A 36 18.94 -4.89 -7.74
CA GLY A 36 19.68 -3.81 -7.12
C GLY A 36 18.84 -2.56 -6.84
N THR A 37 19.42 -1.67 -6.02
CA THR A 37 18.92 -0.32 -5.84
C THR A 37 19.54 0.59 -6.90
N SER A 38 18.72 1.18 -7.76
CA SER A 38 19.20 1.95 -8.91
C SER A 38 19.79 3.31 -8.54
N ARG A 39 19.20 3.97 -7.54
CA ARG A 39 19.67 5.24 -6.99
C ARG A 39 19.09 5.48 -5.61
N THR A 40 19.74 6.37 -4.88
CA THR A 40 19.19 6.96 -3.66
C THR A 40 18.56 8.30 -3.98
N LEU A 41 17.32 8.52 -3.56
CA LEU A 41 16.62 9.80 -3.60
C LEU A 41 16.68 10.42 -2.20
N VAL A 42 17.35 11.55 -2.08
CA VAL A 42 17.45 12.30 -0.82
C VAL A 42 16.35 13.35 -0.79
N VAL A 43 15.40 13.23 0.13
CA VAL A 43 14.24 14.15 0.24
C VAL A 43 14.35 15.03 1.47
N ASP A 44 13.94 16.28 1.33
CA ASP A 44 13.73 17.18 2.47
C ASP A 44 12.27 17.04 2.98
N PRO A 45 12.07 16.54 4.21
CA PRO A 45 10.74 16.40 4.80
C PRO A 45 9.95 17.72 4.89
N MET A 46 10.63 18.86 4.97
CA MET A 46 10.01 20.17 5.16
C MET A 46 9.58 20.82 3.85
N GLU A 47 10.25 20.49 2.74
CA GLU A 47 9.94 21.05 1.43
C GLU A 47 8.66 20.44 0.85
N HIS A 48 8.51 19.13 0.98
CA HIS A 48 7.36 18.37 0.51
C HIS A 48 6.78 17.55 1.65
N PRO A 49 6.01 18.17 2.57
CA PRO A 49 5.61 17.53 3.83
C PRO A 49 4.60 16.40 3.67
N ARG A 50 3.98 16.25 2.50
CA ARG A 50 2.88 15.30 2.27
C ARG A 50 3.01 14.68 0.88
N ILE A 51 3.19 13.36 0.80
CA ILE A 51 3.46 12.66 -0.46
C ILE A 51 2.68 11.36 -0.61
N GLY A 52 2.35 11.02 -1.85
CA GLY A 52 1.69 9.78 -2.25
C GLY A 52 0.25 10.03 -2.71
N THR A 53 -0.02 9.67 -3.95
CA THR A 53 -1.23 10.06 -4.68
C THR A 53 -2.53 9.40 -4.23
N MET A 54 -2.48 8.44 -3.31
CA MET A 54 -3.70 7.93 -2.67
C MET A 54 -4.38 8.99 -1.78
N GLN A 55 -3.64 9.99 -1.29
CA GLN A 55 -4.16 10.99 -0.35
C GLN A 55 -3.74 12.43 -0.66
N TYR A 56 -2.69 12.62 -1.46
CA TYR A 56 -2.05 13.92 -1.66
C TYR A 56 -1.87 14.24 -3.14
N PRO A 57 -1.81 15.53 -3.53
CA PRO A 57 -1.57 15.93 -4.91
C PRO A 57 -0.13 15.63 -5.37
N GLU A 58 0.82 15.60 -4.44
CA GLU A 58 2.24 15.36 -4.71
C GLU A 58 2.64 13.91 -4.39
N THR A 59 3.66 13.41 -5.07
CA THR A 59 4.36 12.16 -4.78
C THR A 59 5.87 12.36 -5.00
N LEU A 60 6.66 11.32 -4.74
CA LEU A 60 8.11 11.39 -4.91
C LEU A 60 8.49 11.70 -6.38
N PRO A 61 9.57 12.46 -6.59
CA PRO A 61 10.12 12.80 -7.91
C PRO A 61 10.82 11.60 -8.55
N LEU A 62 10.00 10.61 -8.89
CA LEU A 62 10.39 9.36 -9.53
C LEU A 62 10.37 9.54 -11.05
N ARG A 63 11.35 8.97 -11.72
CA ARG A 63 11.37 8.86 -13.18
C ARG A 63 10.42 7.73 -13.60
N ASP A 64 10.10 7.69 -14.87
CA ASP A 64 9.31 6.59 -15.41
C ASP A 64 10.05 5.27 -15.19
N HIS A 65 9.29 4.23 -14.86
CA HIS A 65 9.77 2.93 -14.43
C HIS A 65 10.58 2.95 -13.11
N GLU A 66 10.39 3.92 -12.23
CA GLU A 66 10.94 3.89 -10.87
C GLU A 66 9.88 3.55 -9.82
N VAL A 67 10.22 2.62 -8.92
CA VAL A 67 9.33 2.18 -7.84
C VAL A 67 10.06 2.30 -6.50
N VAL A 68 9.35 2.79 -5.49
CA VAL A 68 9.80 2.76 -4.09
C VAL A 68 9.01 1.68 -3.36
N LEU A 69 9.72 0.74 -2.73
CA LEU A 69 9.10 -0.30 -1.91
C LEU A 69 8.96 0.20 -0.48
N THR A 70 7.75 0.07 0.07
CA THR A 70 7.47 0.42 1.46
C THR A 70 6.74 -0.70 2.19
N PHE A 71 7.08 -0.90 3.46
CA PHE A 71 6.52 -1.95 4.31
C PHE A 71 6.01 -1.35 5.63
N ASP A 72 4.76 -1.63 5.97
CA ASP A 72 4.12 -1.16 7.21
C ASP A 72 3.99 -2.30 8.25
N ASP A 73 3.80 -1.89 9.50
CA ASP A 73 3.45 -2.66 10.70
C ASP A 73 4.57 -3.40 11.44
N GLY A 74 5.67 -3.73 10.76
CA GLY A 74 6.74 -4.53 11.32
C GLY A 74 7.49 -3.91 12.52
N PRO A 75 8.48 -4.64 13.07
CA PRO A 75 8.92 -5.96 12.61
C PRO A 75 8.20 -7.12 13.33
N LEU A 76 7.85 -8.17 12.59
CA LEU A 76 7.37 -9.46 13.09
C LEU A 76 8.34 -10.58 12.63
N PRO A 77 9.15 -11.17 13.53
CA PRO A 77 10.31 -11.99 13.13
C PRO A 77 10.05 -13.12 12.11
N PRO A 78 8.95 -13.89 12.17
CA PRO A 78 8.66 -14.92 11.17
C PRO A 78 8.58 -14.41 9.74
N HIS A 79 8.17 -13.16 9.52
CA HIS A 79 7.92 -12.62 8.18
C HIS A 79 8.90 -11.51 7.81
N SER A 80 9.14 -10.53 8.70
CA SER A 80 10.07 -9.43 8.45
C SER A 80 11.49 -9.91 8.16
N ASN A 81 11.97 -10.96 8.85
CA ASN A 81 13.29 -11.52 8.56
C ASN A 81 13.36 -12.13 7.15
N GLN A 82 12.28 -12.76 6.68
CA GLN A 82 12.22 -13.32 5.32
C GLN A 82 12.14 -12.21 4.27
N VAL A 83 11.37 -11.14 4.53
CA VAL A 83 11.36 -9.95 3.68
C VAL A 83 12.77 -9.36 3.55
N LEU A 84 13.49 -9.18 4.66
CA LEU A 84 14.87 -8.69 4.65
C LEU A 84 15.81 -9.61 3.85
N GLN A 85 15.68 -10.93 3.99
CA GLN A 85 16.46 -11.90 3.21
C GLN A 85 16.19 -11.80 1.71
N ILE A 86 14.91 -11.66 1.32
CA ILE A 86 14.51 -11.50 -0.09
C ILE A 86 15.11 -10.20 -0.65
N LEU A 87 14.95 -9.08 0.06
CA LEU A 87 15.52 -7.79 -0.35
C LEU A 87 17.05 -7.84 -0.45
N ALA A 88 17.72 -8.51 0.49
CA ALA A 88 19.16 -8.69 0.48
C ALA A 88 19.64 -9.52 -0.72
N SER A 89 18.91 -10.59 -1.08
CA SER A 89 19.25 -11.44 -2.23
C SER A 89 19.18 -10.70 -3.57
N GLU A 90 18.42 -9.61 -3.63
CA GLU A 90 18.28 -8.73 -4.79
C GLU A 90 19.03 -7.39 -4.61
N CYS A 91 19.77 -7.20 -3.52
CA CYS A 91 20.44 -5.94 -3.17
C CYS A 91 19.54 -4.69 -3.26
N VAL A 92 18.27 -4.87 -2.91
CA VAL A 92 17.25 -3.82 -2.92
C VAL A 92 17.11 -3.20 -1.53
N LYS A 93 17.09 -1.87 -1.47
CA LYS A 93 16.71 -1.11 -0.27
C LYS A 93 15.26 -0.64 -0.36
N ALA A 94 14.67 -0.36 0.79
CA ALA A 94 13.24 -0.10 0.97
C ALA A 94 13.05 0.83 2.19
N THR A 95 11.81 1.27 2.40
CA THR A 95 11.42 2.06 3.59
C THR A 95 10.45 1.26 4.45
N PHE A 96 10.73 1.15 5.75
CA PHE A 96 9.89 0.42 6.70
C PHE A 96 9.24 1.42 7.66
N PHE A 97 7.91 1.39 7.77
CA PHE A 97 7.15 2.18 8.74
C PHE A 97 6.81 1.30 9.93
N ILE A 98 7.54 1.51 11.02
CA ILE A 98 7.55 0.64 12.18
C ILE A 98 6.52 1.09 13.21
N ILE A 99 5.74 0.15 13.74
CA ILE A 99 4.87 0.38 14.89
C ILE A 99 5.73 0.40 16.16
N GLY A 100 5.57 1.42 17.01
CA GLY A 100 6.40 1.58 18.21
C GLY A 100 6.32 0.41 19.19
N ARG A 101 5.12 -0.14 19.44
CA ARG A 101 4.97 -1.37 20.24
C ARG A 101 5.74 -2.55 19.66
N MET A 102 5.78 -2.69 18.33
CA MET A 102 6.52 -3.75 17.65
C MET A 102 8.03 -3.52 17.76
N ALA A 103 8.48 -2.27 17.65
CA ALA A 103 9.88 -1.91 17.90
C ALA A 103 10.32 -2.24 19.33
N HIS A 104 9.49 -1.91 20.32
CA HIS A 104 9.75 -2.22 21.73
C HIS A 104 9.81 -3.73 21.98
N GLN A 105 8.91 -4.50 21.36
CA GLN A 105 8.86 -5.95 21.52
C GLN A 105 9.98 -6.69 20.77
N PHE A 106 10.38 -6.20 19.59
CA PHE A 106 11.34 -6.85 18.71
C PHE A 106 12.47 -5.90 18.26
N PRO A 107 13.26 -5.34 19.21
CA PRO A 107 14.24 -4.31 18.90
C PRO A 107 15.39 -4.80 18.00
N GLU A 108 15.72 -6.10 18.07
CA GLU A 108 16.66 -6.72 17.13
C GLU A 108 16.18 -6.69 15.68
N GLY A 109 14.86 -6.78 15.46
CA GLY A 109 14.28 -6.67 14.12
C GLY A 109 14.52 -5.28 13.54
N VAL A 110 14.31 -4.24 14.34
CA VAL A 110 14.54 -2.85 13.93
C VAL A 110 16.01 -2.60 13.61
N ARG A 111 16.93 -3.12 14.45
CA ARG A 111 18.38 -3.04 14.18
C ARG A 111 18.76 -3.75 12.88
N ARG A 112 18.20 -4.92 12.59
CA ARG A 112 18.45 -5.61 11.30
C ARG A 112 18.00 -4.79 10.10
N VAL A 113 16.85 -4.11 10.19
CA VAL A 113 16.37 -3.21 9.12
C VAL A 113 17.39 -2.08 8.89
N ARG A 114 17.86 -1.44 9.97
CA ARG A 114 18.90 -0.39 9.91
C ARG A 114 20.22 -0.92 9.36
N ASP A 115 20.72 -2.03 9.90
CA ASP A 115 22.04 -2.61 9.56
C ASP A 115 22.06 -3.12 8.11
N ALA A 116 20.90 -3.54 7.60
CA ALA A 116 20.70 -3.83 6.18
C ALA A 116 20.58 -2.57 5.30
N GLY A 117 20.68 -1.36 5.86
CA GLY A 117 20.72 -0.09 5.13
C GLY A 117 19.37 0.38 4.60
N HIS A 118 18.26 -0.12 5.13
CA HIS A 118 16.92 0.37 4.79
C HIS A 118 16.60 1.66 5.56
N SER A 119 15.64 2.43 5.06
CA SER A 119 15.12 3.59 5.80
C SER A 119 14.08 3.13 6.81
N VAL A 120 14.17 3.64 8.04
CA VAL A 120 13.22 3.34 9.12
C VAL A 120 12.42 4.60 9.42
N GLY A 121 11.13 4.59 9.10
CA GLY A 121 10.14 5.58 9.53
C GLY A 121 9.22 5.00 10.59
N THR A 122 8.22 5.76 11.00
CA THR A 122 7.29 5.37 12.09
C THR A 122 5.84 5.26 11.64
N HIS A 123 5.09 4.40 12.33
CA HIS A 123 3.71 4.03 12.00
C HIS A 123 2.77 4.07 13.21
N SER A 124 2.92 5.08 14.06
CA SER A 124 2.30 5.22 15.38
C SER A 124 2.75 4.18 16.41
N GLU A 125 2.28 4.31 17.65
CA GLU A 125 2.61 3.40 18.75
C GLU A 125 1.80 2.11 18.70
N ASN A 126 0.47 2.18 18.53
CA ASN A 126 -0.44 1.03 18.65
C ASN A 126 -1.26 0.74 17.40
N HIS A 127 -1.07 1.48 16.30
CA HIS A 127 -1.84 1.34 15.07
C HIS A 127 -3.38 1.41 15.28
N PRO A 128 -3.92 2.50 15.86
CA PRO A 128 -5.36 2.60 16.08
C PRO A 128 -6.13 2.79 14.76
N LEU A 129 -7.09 1.90 14.47
CA LEU A 129 -7.89 1.92 13.24
C LEU A 129 -8.82 3.14 13.11
N ASN A 130 -9.06 3.84 14.22
CA ASN A 130 -9.82 5.07 14.31
C ASN A 130 -8.92 6.32 14.45
N PHE A 131 -7.68 6.27 13.96
CA PHE A 131 -6.67 7.31 14.15
C PHE A 131 -7.19 8.74 13.96
N ASN A 132 -7.93 8.98 12.87
CA ASN A 132 -8.49 10.29 12.51
C ASN A 132 -9.69 10.76 13.34
N LYS A 133 -10.19 9.93 14.26
CA LYS A 133 -11.31 10.22 15.15
C LYS A 133 -10.90 10.35 16.61
N MET A 134 -9.61 10.16 16.92
CA MET A 134 -9.09 10.31 18.27
C MET A 134 -9.00 11.79 18.65
N SER A 135 -8.85 12.08 19.94
CA SER A 135 -8.56 13.45 20.38
C SER A 135 -7.18 13.90 19.89
N PRO A 136 -6.95 15.23 19.74
CA PRO A 136 -5.64 15.77 19.40
C PRO A 136 -4.50 15.25 20.30
N GLU A 137 -4.76 15.13 21.60
CA GLU A 137 -3.78 14.66 22.60
C GLU A 137 -3.41 13.22 22.34
N ARG A 138 -4.40 12.37 22.04
CA ARG A 138 -4.16 10.95 21.76
C ARG A 138 -3.43 10.76 20.43
N ILE A 139 -3.75 11.56 19.42
CA ILE A 139 -3.00 11.58 18.15
C ILE A 139 -1.52 11.89 18.39
N LYS A 140 -1.23 12.96 19.14
CA LYS A 140 0.14 13.37 19.46
C LYS A 140 0.87 12.28 20.24
N GLN A 141 0.22 11.71 21.25
CA GLN A 141 0.77 10.61 22.04
C GLN A 141 1.11 9.39 21.16
N GLU A 142 0.20 8.94 20.29
CA GLU A 142 0.46 7.81 19.39
C GLU A 142 1.65 8.06 18.45
N ILE A 143 1.88 9.31 18.06
CA ILE A 143 3.03 9.69 17.22
C ILE A 143 4.32 9.71 18.05
N ASP A 144 4.30 10.41 19.18
CA ASP A 144 5.49 10.61 20.02
C ASP A 144 5.97 9.32 20.67
N ASP A 145 5.07 8.50 21.21
CA ASP A 145 5.42 7.21 21.81
C ASP A 145 5.99 6.26 20.74
N GLY A 146 5.39 6.26 19.55
CA GLY A 146 5.86 5.45 18.41
C GLY A 146 7.26 5.83 17.96
N ILE A 147 7.56 7.13 17.91
CA ILE A 147 8.90 7.67 17.64
C ILE A 147 9.87 7.28 18.76
N ALA A 148 9.49 7.45 20.02
CA ALA A 148 10.35 7.16 21.15
C ALA A 148 10.75 5.67 21.20
N HIS A 149 9.79 4.75 21.06
CA HIS A 149 10.09 3.31 21.08
C HIS A 149 10.89 2.86 19.86
N THR A 150 10.61 3.40 18.67
CA THR A 150 11.38 3.06 17.47
C THR A 150 12.81 3.59 17.55
N ALA A 151 13.00 4.83 18.02
CA ALA A 151 14.32 5.41 18.24
C ALA A 151 15.12 4.63 19.31
N ALA A 152 14.46 4.23 20.40
CA ALA A 152 15.09 3.42 21.45
C ALA A 152 15.54 2.05 20.92
N ALA A 153 14.74 1.40 20.07
CA ALA A 153 15.09 0.12 19.46
C ALA A 153 16.29 0.20 18.51
N LEU A 154 16.42 1.32 17.78
CA LEU A 154 17.59 1.60 16.93
C LEU A 154 18.87 1.76 17.77
N GLY A 155 18.78 2.41 18.93
CA GLY A 155 19.91 2.63 19.84
C GLY A 155 20.78 3.84 19.49
N ASP A 156 20.80 4.29 18.24
CA ASP A 156 21.42 5.54 17.79
C ASP A 156 20.39 6.46 17.09
N GLY A 157 20.12 7.63 17.69
CA GLY A 157 19.07 8.55 17.23
C GLY A 157 19.27 9.14 15.82
N SER A 158 20.41 8.89 15.16
CA SER A 158 20.72 9.33 13.79
C SER A 158 20.09 8.48 12.69
N SER A 159 19.55 7.30 13.02
CA SER A 159 19.10 6.32 12.03
C SER A 159 17.59 6.38 11.74
N LEU A 160 16.82 7.09 12.57
CA LEU A 160 15.38 7.24 12.37
C LEU A 160 15.11 8.30 11.30
N ALA A 161 14.51 7.88 10.20
CA ALA A 161 14.07 8.81 9.18
C ALA A 161 12.85 9.61 9.71
N PRO A 162 12.80 10.93 9.48
CA PRO A 162 11.66 11.79 9.79
C PRO A 162 10.48 11.55 8.84
N PHE A 163 10.11 10.29 8.66
CA PHE A 163 9.03 9.81 7.81
C PHE A 163 7.98 9.16 8.71
N PHE A 164 6.72 9.52 8.49
CA PHE A 164 5.59 8.98 9.21
C PHE A 164 4.51 8.57 8.23
N ARG A 165 3.98 7.35 8.37
CA ARG A 165 2.76 6.93 7.68
C ARG A 165 1.67 6.72 8.70
N VAL A 166 0.46 7.18 8.43
CA VAL A 166 -0.66 7.02 9.38
C VAL A 166 -1.33 5.64 9.22
N PRO A 167 -1.65 4.93 10.32
CA PRO A 167 -2.39 3.67 10.31
C PRO A 167 -3.61 3.67 9.38
N GLY A 168 -3.69 2.66 8.53
CA GLY A 168 -4.78 2.48 7.57
C GLY A 168 -5.03 3.68 6.64
N LEU A 169 -4.01 4.54 6.46
CA LEU A 169 -4.12 5.80 5.73
C LEU A 169 -5.27 6.68 6.26
N ARG A 170 -5.55 6.64 7.57
CA ARG A 170 -6.60 7.44 8.23
C ARG A 170 -6.09 8.83 8.60
N ARG A 171 -6.05 9.73 7.60
CA ARG A 171 -5.61 11.14 7.74
C ARG A 171 -6.55 12.01 8.58
N GLY A 172 -6.00 13.07 9.17
CA GLY A 172 -6.73 14.17 9.81
C GLY A 172 -5.83 15.39 9.98
N GLU A 173 -6.41 16.60 9.85
CA GLU A 173 -5.67 17.88 9.84
C GLU A 173 -4.78 18.07 11.06
N VAL A 174 -5.31 17.79 12.26
CA VAL A 174 -4.57 17.86 13.53
C VAL A 174 -3.29 17.01 13.51
N MET A 175 -3.35 15.81 12.92
CA MET A 175 -2.18 14.95 12.79
C MET A 175 -1.17 15.56 11.81
N GLU A 176 -1.62 16.01 10.65
CA GLU A 176 -0.72 16.55 9.63
C GLU A 176 -0.01 17.81 10.08
N ASP A 177 -0.72 18.72 10.74
CA ASP A 177 -0.14 19.95 11.29
C ASP A 177 0.87 19.62 12.38
N TYR A 178 0.58 18.59 13.19
CA TYR A 178 1.53 18.11 14.18
C TYR A 178 2.79 17.52 13.53
N LEU A 179 2.65 16.69 12.50
CA LEU A 179 3.79 16.14 11.77
C LEU A 179 4.66 17.24 11.17
N VAL A 180 4.05 18.25 10.53
CA VAL A 180 4.77 19.43 10.00
C VAL A 180 5.51 20.17 11.12
N SER A 181 4.87 20.39 12.27
CA SER A 181 5.51 21.05 13.42
C SER A 181 6.71 20.28 14.00
N LYS A 182 6.76 18.96 13.77
CA LYS A 182 7.84 18.05 14.20
C LYS A 182 8.87 17.81 13.11
N GLY A 183 8.69 18.41 11.93
CA GLY A 183 9.51 18.19 10.75
C GLY A 183 9.45 16.78 10.17
N LEU A 184 8.29 16.13 10.31
CA LEU A 184 8.03 14.79 9.80
C LEU A 184 7.27 14.88 8.48
N GLN A 185 7.75 14.16 7.47
CA GLN A 185 7.05 13.98 6.20
C GLN A 185 5.92 12.96 6.39
N SER A 186 4.71 13.32 5.97
CA SER A 186 3.57 12.42 5.89
C SER A 186 3.62 11.60 4.60
N TRP A 187 3.80 10.29 4.73
CA TRP A 187 3.84 9.34 3.64
C TRP A 187 2.49 8.64 3.48
N SER A 188 1.89 8.82 2.31
CA SER A 188 0.90 7.91 1.75
C SER A 188 1.61 6.87 0.86
N ALA A 189 0.86 6.28 -0.08
CA ALA A 189 1.39 5.48 -1.17
C ALA A 189 0.74 5.92 -2.49
N ASP A 190 1.24 5.41 -3.61
CA ASP A 190 0.61 5.64 -4.91
C ASP A 190 -0.32 4.48 -5.28
N PHE A 191 -0.02 3.28 -4.80
CA PHE A 191 -0.84 2.08 -4.95
C PHE A 191 -0.52 1.03 -3.88
N PRO A 192 -1.52 0.34 -3.33
CA PRO A 192 -1.32 -0.82 -2.45
C PRO A 192 -1.22 -2.13 -3.26
N ALA A 193 -0.62 -3.17 -2.67
CA ALA A 193 -0.76 -4.54 -3.17
C ALA A 193 -1.96 -5.30 -2.55
N ASP A 194 -2.69 -4.64 -1.65
CA ASP A 194 -3.82 -5.20 -0.87
C ASP A 194 -3.48 -6.45 -0.05
N ASP A 195 -2.23 -6.63 0.33
CA ASP A 195 -1.69 -7.77 1.08
C ASP A 195 -2.18 -7.88 2.54
N TRP A 196 -2.78 -6.81 3.07
CA TRP A 196 -3.52 -6.82 4.34
C TRP A 196 -4.85 -7.58 4.26
N ARG A 197 -5.39 -7.80 3.05
CA ARG A 197 -6.64 -8.54 2.83
C ARG A 197 -6.41 -10.04 2.88
N HIS A 198 -7.48 -10.80 3.09
CA HIS A 198 -7.46 -12.25 2.97
C HIS A 198 -7.46 -12.70 1.49
N ILE A 199 -6.34 -12.47 0.80
CA ILE A 199 -6.14 -12.80 -0.63
C ILE A 199 -4.90 -13.68 -0.84
N SER A 200 -4.79 -14.39 -1.96
CA SER A 200 -3.61 -15.22 -2.25
C SER A 200 -2.37 -14.38 -2.56
N ALA A 201 -1.18 -14.97 -2.46
CA ALA A 201 0.08 -14.34 -2.89
C ALA A 201 0.07 -13.98 -4.39
N ASP A 202 -0.62 -14.79 -5.22
CA ASP A 202 -0.81 -14.48 -6.64
C ASP A 202 -1.67 -13.23 -6.86
N GLN A 203 -2.71 -13.04 -6.03
CA GLN A 203 -3.52 -11.81 -6.09
C GLN A 203 -2.70 -10.59 -5.66
N VAL A 204 -1.89 -10.70 -4.59
CA VAL A 204 -0.96 -9.64 -4.17
C VAL A 204 -0.01 -9.27 -5.31
N TYR A 205 0.62 -10.26 -5.93
CA TYR A 205 1.48 -10.08 -7.10
C TYR A 205 0.74 -9.36 -8.24
N ASN A 206 -0.45 -9.84 -8.61
CA ASN A 206 -1.23 -9.26 -9.71
C ASN A 206 -1.63 -7.81 -9.43
N TYR A 207 -2.06 -7.48 -8.20
CA TYR A 207 -2.39 -6.11 -7.83
C TYR A 207 -1.17 -5.20 -7.81
N ALA A 208 -0.04 -5.65 -7.27
CA ALA A 208 1.20 -4.88 -7.27
C ALA A 208 1.62 -4.54 -8.71
N ILE A 209 1.75 -5.55 -9.58
CA ILE A 209 2.24 -5.35 -10.95
C ILE A 209 1.26 -4.52 -11.79
N SER A 210 -0.03 -4.85 -11.80
CA SER A 210 -1.01 -4.12 -12.61
C SER A 210 -1.13 -2.65 -12.21
N ARG A 211 -1.05 -2.32 -10.92
CA ARG A 211 -1.15 -0.94 -10.43
C ARG A 211 0.15 -0.15 -10.67
N ILE A 212 1.31 -0.80 -10.56
CA ILE A 212 2.59 -0.22 -10.98
C ILE A 212 2.55 0.13 -12.46
N GLU A 213 2.09 -0.78 -13.32
CA GLU A 213 2.02 -0.54 -14.77
C GLU A 213 1.02 0.54 -15.15
N ALA A 214 -0.14 0.56 -14.49
CA ALA A 214 -1.15 1.60 -14.73
C ALA A 214 -0.62 3.02 -14.42
N LYS A 215 0.30 3.14 -13.46
CA LYS A 215 0.91 4.42 -13.09
C LYS A 215 2.27 4.68 -13.76
N GLY A 216 3.00 3.64 -14.15
CA GLY A 216 4.34 3.70 -14.71
C GLY A 216 5.46 3.98 -13.70
N ARG A 217 5.14 4.45 -12.48
CA ARG A 217 6.06 4.72 -11.37
C ARG A 217 5.29 4.92 -10.07
N GLY A 218 5.96 4.90 -8.91
CA GLY A 218 5.34 5.31 -7.65
C GLY A 218 5.81 4.54 -6.41
N ILE A 219 5.13 4.81 -5.30
CA ILE A 219 5.33 4.19 -3.99
C ILE A 219 4.39 2.98 -3.86
N LEU A 220 4.96 1.78 -3.78
CA LEU A 220 4.24 0.53 -3.50
C LEU A 220 4.08 0.33 -1.99
N LEU A 221 2.84 0.18 -1.53
CA LEU A 221 2.51 -0.19 -0.16
C LEU A 221 2.36 -1.71 0.01
N LEU A 222 3.15 -2.27 0.93
CA LEU A 222 3.16 -3.66 1.39
C LEU A 222 3.22 -3.67 2.94
N HIS A 223 3.09 -4.85 3.53
CA HIS A 223 3.23 -5.10 4.97
C HIS A 223 4.19 -6.27 5.18
N ASP A 224 5.28 -6.06 5.93
CA ASP A 224 6.32 -7.08 6.15
C ASP A 224 5.90 -8.15 7.18
N ILE A 225 4.78 -7.94 7.86
CA ILE A 225 4.16 -8.91 8.78
C ILE A 225 3.34 -9.99 8.07
N GLN A 226 3.18 -9.92 6.74
CA GLN A 226 2.26 -10.79 6.00
C GLN A 226 2.98 -11.94 5.28
N ALA A 227 2.60 -13.18 5.57
CA ALA A 227 3.12 -14.38 4.88
C ALA A 227 2.91 -14.34 3.36
N ARG A 228 1.78 -13.78 2.90
CA ARG A 228 1.49 -13.62 1.46
C ARG A 228 2.43 -12.64 0.77
N THR A 229 2.91 -11.63 1.49
CA THR A 229 3.91 -10.67 0.99
C THR A 229 5.25 -11.34 0.83
N VAL A 230 5.67 -12.14 1.81
CA VAL A 230 6.88 -12.99 1.71
C VAL A 230 6.82 -13.88 0.47
N ALA A 231 5.67 -14.53 0.21
CA ALA A 231 5.51 -15.41 -0.95
C ALA A 231 5.45 -14.66 -2.30
N ALA A 232 4.85 -13.46 -2.35
CA ALA A 232 4.69 -12.69 -3.59
C ALA A 232 5.95 -11.90 -3.97
N LEU A 233 6.71 -11.40 -2.99
CA LEU A 233 7.79 -10.43 -3.19
C LEU A 233 8.87 -10.90 -4.17
N PRO A 234 9.38 -12.15 -4.16
CA PRO A 234 10.39 -12.59 -5.12
C PRO A 234 9.90 -12.50 -6.57
N ARG A 235 8.64 -12.84 -6.81
CA ARG A 235 8.02 -12.76 -8.14
C ARG A 235 7.79 -11.31 -8.55
N ILE A 236 7.39 -10.43 -7.61
CA ILE A 236 7.27 -8.99 -7.87
C ILE A 236 8.61 -8.42 -8.31
N LEU A 237 9.69 -8.64 -7.55
CA LEU A 237 11.02 -8.11 -7.87
C LEU A 237 11.54 -8.61 -9.23
N ARG A 238 11.40 -9.91 -9.51
CA ARG A 238 11.78 -10.48 -10.81
C ARG A 238 10.99 -9.86 -11.96
N THR A 239 9.68 -9.67 -11.81
CA THR A 239 8.85 -9.06 -12.85
C THR A 239 9.21 -7.58 -13.05
N LEU A 240 9.48 -6.83 -11.97
CA LEU A 240 9.94 -5.45 -12.08
C LEU A 240 11.24 -5.38 -12.87
N LYS A 241 12.23 -6.23 -12.54
CA LYS A 241 13.48 -6.34 -13.31
C LYS A 241 13.23 -6.64 -14.79
N ALA A 242 12.45 -7.69 -15.07
CA ALA A 242 12.17 -8.13 -16.43
C ALA A 242 11.43 -7.08 -17.28
N ARG A 243 10.65 -6.20 -16.64
CA ARG A 243 9.90 -5.12 -17.28
C ARG A 243 10.61 -3.77 -17.25
N GLY A 244 11.90 -3.73 -16.87
CA GLY A 244 12.72 -2.52 -16.90
C GLY A 244 12.44 -1.52 -15.77
N TYR A 245 11.71 -1.93 -14.73
CA TYR A 245 11.53 -1.14 -13.53
C TYR A 245 12.79 -1.15 -12.67
N ARG A 246 13.01 -0.04 -11.99
CA ARG A 246 14.16 0.24 -11.13
C ARG A 246 13.69 0.57 -9.73
N ILE A 247 14.35 0.01 -8.71
CA ILE A 247 14.04 0.37 -7.33
C ILE A 247 14.80 1.63 -6.92
N VAL A 248 14.11 2.56 -6.29
CA VAL A 248 14.68 3.77 -5.70
C VAL A 248 14.60 3.66 -4.18
N HIS A 249 15.72 3.91 -3.51
CA HIS A 249 15.76 4.02 -2.05
C HIS A 249 15.63 5.48 -1.64
N VAL A 250 14.79 5.77 -0.66
CA VAL A 250 14.54 7.13 -0.22
C VAL A 250 15.13 7.34 1.16
N VAL A 251 15.94 8.38 1.31
CA VAL A 251 16.57 8.75 2.58
C VAL A 251 16.30 10.24 2.87
N PRO A 252 16.27 10.65 4.14
CA PRO A 252 16.11 12.07 4.46
C PRO A 252 17.39 12.86 4.16
N ALA A 253 17.22 14.13 3.83
CA ALA A 253 18.29 15.11 3.80
C ALA A 253 18.85 15.35 5.21
N THR A 254 20.18 15.52 5.29
CA THR A 254 20.89 15.88 6.52
C THR A 254 21.92 16.95 6.20
N PRO A 255 22.52 17.64 7.18
CA PRO A 255 23.60 18.60 6.91
C PRO A 255 24.78 18.00 6.10
N SER A 256 25.03 16.69 6.25
CA SER A 256 26.07 15.96 5.50
C SER A 256 25.56 15.27 4.24
N ARG A 257 24.25 15.27 3.98
CA ARG A 257 23.61 14.65 2.82
C ARG A 257 22.56 15.61 2.24
N PRO A 258 22.95 16.52 1.34
CA PRO A 258 22.02 17.48 0.77
C PRO A 258 20.93 16.80 -0.06
N LYS A 259 19.75 17.43 -0.12
CA LYS A 259 18.61 16.94 -0.90
C LYS A 259 18.98 16.78 -2.38
N THR A 260 18.32 15.83 -3.05
CA THR A 260 18.42 15.69 -4.50
C THR A 260 17.78 16.92 -5.15
N PRO A 261 18.47 17.62 -6.07
CA PRO A 261 17.86 18.73 -6.80
C PRO A 261 16.67 18.27 -7.62
N THR A 262 15.52 18.93 -7.45
CA THR A 262 14.27 18.60 -8.12
C THR A 262 13.57 19.85 -8.62
N GLN A 263 12.73 19.69 -9.64
CA GLN A 263 11.81 20.71 -10.14
C GLN A 263 10.39 20.43 -9.63
N PRO A 264 9.53 21.46 -9.44
CA PRO A 264 8.18 21.28 -8.89
C PRO A 264 7.33 20.25 -9.64
N TRP A 265 7.40 20.23 -10.98
CA TRP A 265 6.63 19.28 -11.81
C TRP A 265 7.04 17.82 -11.60
N GLN A 266 8.24 17.55 -11.10
CA GLN A 266 8.70 16.18 -10.85
C GLN A 266 7.94 15.53 -9.69
N TRP A 267 7.40 16.33 -8.76
CA TRP A 267 6.60 15.85 -7.64
C TRP A 267 5.16 15.51 -8.02
N GLN A 268 4.79 15.67 -9.29
CA GLN A 268 3.46 15.33 -9.80
C GLN A 268 3.51 13.96 -10.48
N MET A 269 2.54 13.11 -10.16
CA MET A 269 2.43 11.78 -10.79
C MET A 269 2.28 11.89 -12.31
N HIS A 270 1.43 12.81 -12.76
CA HIS A 270 1.23 13.16 -14.17
C HIS A 270 1.32 14.68 -14.32
N PRO A 271 2.52 15.25 -14.54
CA PRO A 271 2.64 16.68 -14.76
C PRO A 271 1.90 17.08 -16.03
N ALA A 272 1.22 18.23 -16.00
CA ALA A 272 0.64 18.78 -17.21
C ALA A 272 1.77 18.98 -18.25
N ALA A 273 1.61 18.45 -19.46
CA ALA A 273 2.59 18.64 -20.51
C ALA A 273 2.76 20.15 -20.75
N GLU A 274 4.01 20.61 -20.80
CA GLU A 274 4.38 22.03 -21.00
C GLU A 274 3.79 22.61 -22.30
N SER A 275 3.36 21.75 -23.23
CA SER A 275 2.67 22.10 -24.48
C SER A 275 1.16 22.34 -24.37
N VAL A 276 0.53 22.10 -23.20
CA VAL A 276 -0.86 22.51 -22.99
C VAL A 276 -0.84 23.97 -22.58
N ALA A 277 -1.05 24.85 -23.56
CA ALA A 277 -1.35 26.25 -23.31
C ALA A 277 -2.51 26.32 -22.31
N ILE A 278 -2.20 26.60 -21.04
CA ILE A 278 -3.19 26.84 -20.00
C ILE A 278 -3.90 28.10 -20.47
N SER A 279 -5.05 27.93 -21.11
CA SER A 279 -5.93 29.03 -21.44
C SER A 279 -6.42 29.57 -20.11
N HIS A 280 -5.71 30.55 -19.54
CA HIS A 280 -6.14 31.27 -18.36
C HIS A 280 -7.42 32.01 -18.73
N TRP A 281 -8.58 31.38 -18.55
CA TRP A 281 -9.83 32.11 -18.57
C TRP A 281 -9.76 33.15 -17.46
N PRO A 282 -9.82 34.46 -17.76
CA PRO A 282 -9.80 35.46 -16.72
C PRO A 282 -11.00 35.20 -15.81
N ARG A 283 -10.74 35.13 -14.50
CA ARG A 283 -11.81 34.99 -13.50
C ARG A 283 -12.81 36.11 -13.75
N VAL A 284 -14.06 35.74 -14.05
CA VAL A 284 -15.16 36.69 -14.18
C VAL A 284 -15.19 37.51 -12.88
N PRO A 285 -15.01 38.84 -12.94
CA PRO A 285 -15.11 39.67 -11.75
C PRO A 285 -16.45 39.43 -11.09
N ARG A 286 -16.43 39.24 -9.77
CA ARG A 286 -17.64 39.08 -8.97
C ARG A 286 -18.37 40.43 -8.98
N PHE A 287 -19.33 40.59 -9.88
CA PHE A 287 -20.15 41.81 -9.95
C PHE A 287 -20.88 41.97 -8.61
N LEU A 288 -20.53 43.02 -7.88
CA LEU A 288 -21.33 43.50 -6.75
C LEU A 288 -22.62 44.06 -7.34
N PHE A 289 -23.74 43.38 -7.09
CA PHE A 289 -25.05 43.95 -7.33
C PHE A 289 -25.22 45.13 -6.38
N VAL A 290 -25.00 46.35 -6.89
CA VAL A 290 -25.45 47.57 -6.24
C VAL A 290 -26.97 47.51 -6.21
N SER A 291 -27.54 47.67 -5.00
CA SER A 291 -28.98 47.69 -4.73
C SER A 291 -29.70 48.54 -5.77
N THR A 292 -30.58 47.91 -6.55
CA THR A 292 -31.51 48.63 -7.41
C THR A 292 -32.55 49.29 -6.52
N ALA A 293 -32.56 50.61 -6.54
CA ALA A 293 -33.64 51.42 -5.97
C ALA A 293 -34.98 50.93 -6.54
N THR A 294 -35.94 50.72 -5.64
CA THR A 294 -37.30 50.28 -5.94
C THR A 294 -37.97 51.30 -6.86
N LEU A 295 -38.28 50.90 -8.10
CA LEU A 295 -39.13 51.70 -8.98
C LEU A 295 -40.59 51.64 -8.49
N PRO A 296 -41.36 52.74 -8.58
CA PRO A 296 -42.73 52.79 -8.09
C PRO A 296 -43.65 51.89 -8.93
N ALA A 297 -44.55 51.19 -8.25
CA ALA A 297 -45.55 50.34 -8.89
C ALA A 297 -46.55 51.20 -9.71
N PRO A 298 -46.90 50.82 -10.95
CA PRO A 298 -47.95 51.49 -11.69
C PRO A 298 -49.33 51.17 -11.08
N ALA A 299 -50.18 52.19 -10.98
CA ALA A 299 -51.55 52.08 -10.51
C ALA A 299 -52.42 51.29 -11.50
N LEU A 300 -53.30 50.44 -10.95
CA LEU A 300 -54.28 49.65 -11.70
C LEU A 300 -55.42 50.56 -12.18
N ASN A 301 -55.74 50.51 -13.49
CA ASN A 301 -57.02 50.98 -14.00
C ASN A 301 -57.98 49.80 -14.18
N GLU A 302 -59.23 50.01 -13.76
CA GLU A 302 -60.35 49.10 -13.97
C GLU A 302 -60.69 48.99 -15.47
N SER A 303 -60.32 47.88 -16.09
CA SER A 303 -61.04 47.24 -17.20
C SER A 303 -60.31 45.95 -17.57
N ASP A 304 -60.64 44.88 -16.85
CA ASP A 304 -60.73 43.51 -17.38
C ASP A 304 -61.29 42.59 -16.27
N ARG A 305 -62.46 43.00 -15.76
CA ARG A 305 -63.40 42.06 -15.13
C ARG A 305 -63.92 41.16 -16.25
N LEU A 306 -63.65 39.86 -16.10
CA LEU A 306 -64.28 38.68 -16.73
C LEU A 306 -63.24 37.81 -17.45
N ASP A 307 -62.58 36.90 -16.73
CA ASP A 307 -63.05 35.52 -16.83
C ASP A 307 -62.62 34.73 -15.59
N SER A 308 -63.62 34.11 -14.99
CA SER A 308 -63.50 33.27 -13.82
C SER A 308 -63.26 31.85 -14.27
N ARG A 309 -62.20 31.18 -13.77
CA ARG A 309 -62.27 29.88 -13.08
C ARG A 309 -60.92 29.14 -13.02
N LEU A 310 -60.65 28.65 -11.80
CA LEU A 310 -59.90 27.43 -11.45
C LEU A 310 -58.36 27.52 -11.44
N LEU A 311 -57.79 27.79 -10.26
CA LEU A 311 -57.24 26.76 -9.36
C LEU A 311 -56.47 27.43 -8.22
N GLU A 312 -57.07 27.40 -7.03
CA GLU A 312 -56.45 27.78 -5.77
C GLU A 312 -55.38 26.76 -5.37
N VAL A 313 -54.19 27.23 -5.00
CA VAL A 313 -53.23 26.48 -4.18
C VAL A 313 -52.95 27.35 -2.94
N PRO A 314 -53.29 26.89 -1.72
CA PRO A 314 -53.16 27.73 -0.54
C PRO A 314 -51.70 27.85 -0.08
N ALA A 315 -51.24 29.09 0.04
CA ALA A 315 -50.07 29.46 0.81
C ALA A 315 -50.48 29.71 2.27
N SER A 316 -49.92 28.96 3.21
CA SER A 316 -49.99 29.27 4.63
C SER A 316 -48.64 29.05 5.31
N LEU A 317 -47.73 30.01 5.16
CA LEU A 317 -46.65 30.23 6.12
C LEU A 317 -46.51 31.73 6.39
N ARG A 318 -47.29 32.23 7.35
CA ARG A 318 -46.90 33.39 8.14
C ARG A 318 -47.29 33.21 9.60
N GLN A 319 -46.24 33.04 10.40
CA GLN A 319 -46.03 33.57 11.75
C GLN A 319 -47.14 33.41 12.80
N THR A 320 -46.81 32.69 13.88
CA THR A 320 -46.87 33.27 15.24
C THR A 320 -45.75 32.69 16.11
N ARG A 321 -45.34 33.50 17.08
CA ARG A 321 -44.19 33.39 17.96
C ARG A 321 -44.73 33.40 19.39
N THR A 322 -44.49 32.34 20.18
CA THR A 322 -44.57 32.21 21.68
C THR A 322 -44.53 30.70 21.99
N SER A 323 -44.02 30.12 23.07
CA SER A 323 -43.32 30.51 24.29
C SER A 323 -42.82 29.18 24.94
N ARG A 324 -41.86 29.30 25.84
CA ARG A 324 -41.30 28.28 26.76
C ARG A 324 -42.24 27.10 27.12
N GLY A 325 -41.70 25.89 27.07
CA GLY A 325 -42.29 24.69 27.67
C GLY A 325 -41.26 23.56 27.72
N HIS A 326 -41.08 22.96 28.89
CA HIS A 326 -40.04 22.00 29.23
C HIS A 326 -40.16 20.69 28.43
N ALA A 327 -39.05 20.16 27.94
CA ALA A 327 -38.96 18.78 27.46
C ALA A 327 -38.49 17.86 28.62
N PRO A 328 -39.20 16.78 28.95
CA PRO A 328 -38.82 15.87 30.02
C PRO A 328 -37.65 14.96 29.63
N LEU A 329 -36.71 14.78 30.56
CA LEU A 329 -35.61 13.82 30.49
C LEU A 329 -36.16 12.37 30.63
N PRO A 330 -35.57 11.37 29.95
CA PRO A 330 -35.91 9.98 30.19
C PRO A 330 -35.45 9.51 31.57
N LEU A 331 -36.34 8.78 32.24
CA LEU A 331 -36.15 8.11 33.53
C LEU A 331 -35.07 7.02 33.49
N ASP A 332 -34.38 6.90 34.62
CA ASP A 332 -33.36 5.91 34.95
C ASP A 332 -33.82 4.46 34.73
N THR A 333 -32.97 3.67 34.07
CA THR A 333 -33.11 2.20 33.99
C THR A 333 -32.47 1.53 35.21
N PRO A 334 -33.11 0.54 35.86
CA PRO A 334 -32.52 -0.20 36.95
C PRO A 334 -31.67 -1.37 36.42
N TRP A 335 -30.35 -1.28 36.62
CA TRP A 335 -29.42 -2.42 36.54
C TRP A 335 -28.67 -2.57 37.87
N PRO A 336 -28.15 -3.76 38.22
CA PRO A 336 -28.17 -4.27 39.58
C PRO A 336 -26.80 -4.15 40.27
N GLN A 337 -26.91 -3.98 41.58
CA GLN A 337 -26.02 -4.34 42.69
C GLN A 337 -24.51 -4.56 42.45
N GLN A 338 -23.75 -3.76 43.19
CA GLN A 338 -22.34 -3.98 43.54
C GLN A 338 -22.15 -5.33 44.25
N VAL A 339 -21.29 -6.18 43.71
CA VAL A 339 -20.75 -7.34 44.41
C VAL A 339 -19.48 -6.90 45.13
N THR A 340 -19.53 -6.85 46.45
CA THR A 340 -18.36 -6.66 47.32
C THR A 340 -17.59 -7.98 47.39
N LEU A 341 -16.43 -8.07 46.74
CA LEU A 341 -15.51 -9.18 46.94
C LEU A 341 -14.65 -8.90 48.19
N GLN A 342 -14.87 -9.68 49.24
CA GLN A 342 -14.00 -9.72 50.41
C GLN A 342 -12.65 -10.32 50.04
N ALA A 343 -11.57 -9.60 50.36
CA ALA A 343 -10.22 -10.09 50.29
C ALA A 343 -9.95 -11.07 51.43
N THR A 344 -9.85 -12.37 51.12
CA THR A 344 -9.20 -13.34 52.00
C THR A 344 -8.41 -14.38 51.21
N ARG A 345 -7.12 -14.43 51.56
CA ARG A 345 -6.16 -15.55 51.51
C ARG A 345 -5.46 -15.88 50.19
N THR A 346 -4.14 -15.95 50.35
CA THR A 346 -3.06 -16.43 49.49
C THR A 346 -3.43 -17.73 48.78
N VAL A 347 -3.47 -17.70 47.45
CA VAL A 347 -3.54 -18.90 46.60
C VAL A 347 -2.20 -19.05 45.90
N THR A 348 -1.40 -20.02 46.34
CA THR A 348 -0.19 -20.47 45.66
C THR A 348 -0.63 -21.40 44.52
N LEU A 349 -0.38 -21.01 43.27
CA LEU A 349 -0.67 -21.84 42.10
C LEU A 349 0.50 -22.81 41.83
N PRO A 350 0.25 -24.09 41.48
CA PRO A 350 1.30 -25.04 41.12
C PRO A 350 1.89 -24.74 39.74
N VAL A 351 3.21 -24.92 39.62
CA VAL A 351 3.98 -24.83 38.37
C VAL A 351 3.71 -26.05 37.49
N PRO A 352 3.29 -25.90 36.22
CA PRO A 352 3.26 -27.02 35.27
C PRO A 352 4.60 -27.16 34.53
N GLU A 353 5.09 -28.40 34.46
CA GLU A 353 6.27 -28.84 33.70
C GLU A 353 6.13 -28.60 32.18
N GLN A 354 7.28 -28.46 31.52
CA GLN A 354 7.44 -28.19 30.09
C GLN A 354 7.11 -29.42 29.23
N ALA A 355 5.89 -29.53 28.67
CA ALA A 355 5.60 -30.49 27.58
C ALA A 355 4.32 -30.25 26.74
N ILE A 356 3.83 -29.02 26.55
CA ILE A 356 2.54 -28.77 25.84
C ILE A 356 2.72 -28.34 24.36
N PHE A 357 3.94 -28.35 23.81
CA PHE A 357 4.18 -27.96 22.40
C PHE A 357 4.78 -29.05 21.50
N ALA A 358 4.60 -30.34 21.83
CA ALA A 358 4.98 -31.43 20.93
C ALA A 358 3.84 -31.75 19.93
N LEU A 359 3.93 -31.22 18.70
CA LEU A 359 3.12 -31.67 17.56
C LEU A 359 3.92 -32.71 16.74
N PRO A 360 3.37 -33.90 16.46
CA PRO A 360 4.07 -34.92 15.67
C PRO A 360 4.01 -34.61 14.16
N GLU A 361 5.18 -34.64 13.51
CA GLU A 361 5.32 -34.50 12.06
C GLU A 361 4.66 -35.66 11.30
N ARG A 362 3.79 -35.33 10.34
CA ARG A 362 3.20 -36.29 9.40
C ARG A 362 4.09 -36.37 8.15
N LYS A 363 5.01 -37.34 8.13
CA LYS A 363 5.79 -37.67 6.92
C LYS A 363 4.90 -38.40 5.90
N LEU A 364 4.71 -37.79 4.73
CA LEU A 364 4.26 -38.49 3.53
C LEU A 364 5.35 -39.47 3.10
N ALA A 365 5.07 -40.76 3.20
CA ALA A 365 5.85 -41.81 2.56
C ALA A 365 5.04 -42.40 1.40
N SER A 366 5.43 -42.00 0.19
CA SER A 366 5.26 -42.83 -1.01
C SER A 366 6.13 -44.06 -0.83
N ASN A 367 5.55 -45.26 -0.93
CA ASN A 367 6.27 -46.47 -1.35
C ASN A 367 5.26 -47.52 -1.82
N TYR A 368 5.20 -47.69 -3.14
CA TYR A 368 4.79 -48.94 -3.76
C TYR A 368 5.85 -49.99 -3.48
N GLY A 369 5.47 -51.08 -2.80
CA GLY A 369 6.35 -52.19 -2.48
C GLY A 369 5.53 -53.45 -2.27
N VAL A 370 5.39 -54.21 -3.35
CA VAL A 370 4.66 -55.48 -3.43
C VAL A 370 5.33 -56.52 -2.54
N ASN A 371 4.56 -57.21 -1.69
CA ASN A 371 4.84 -58.60 -1.37
C ASN A 371 3.56 -59.36 -1.04
N LEU A 372 3.46 -60.53 -1.67
CA LEU A 372 2.30 -61.41 -1.76
C LEU A 372 2.36 -62.54 -0.72
N LEU A 373 1.15 -63.08 -0.46
CA LEU A 373 0.79 -64.44 0.03
C LEU A 373 0.62 -64.63 1.56
N PRO A 374 -0.23 -65.58 2.01
CA PRO A 374 -1.50 -66.07 1.43
C PRO A 374 -2.66 -66.21 2.46
N ARG A 375 -3.85 -66.45 1.90
CA ARG A 375 -5.18 -66.64 2.53
C ARG A 375 -5.31 -67.84 3.50
N SER A 376 -6.16 -67.68 4.51
CA SER A 376 -7.03 -68.71 5.10
C SER A 376 -8.35 -68.02 5.51
N VAL A 377 -9.44 -68.17 4.74
CA VAL A 377 -10.60 -69.09 4.87
C VAL A 377 -11.59 -68.74 6.01
N ARG A 378 -12.83 -68.47 5.56
CA ARG A 378 -14.13 -68.08 6.16
C ARG A 378 -14.66 -69.05 7.27
N PRO A 379 -15.75 -68.75 8.05
CA PRO A 379 -17.02 -68.14 7.57
C PRO A 379 -17.81 -67.19 8.51
N GLN A 380 -18.68 -66.37 7.91
CA GLN A 380 -19.83 -65.72 8.55
C GLN A 380 -21.13 -66.21 7.88
N PRO A 381 -22.24 -66.36 8.64
CA PRO A 381 -23.52 -66.81 8.12
C PRO A 381 -24.35 -65.67 7.49
N ALA A 382 -25.28 -66.12 6.66
CA ALA A 382 -26.15 -65.37 5.78
C ALA A 382 -27.37 -64.75 6.46
N ASN A 383 -27.86 -63.66 5.86
CA ASN A 383 -29.27 -63.40 5.47
C ASN A 383 -29.37 -61.90 5.17
N GLY A 384 -29.95 -61.42 4.07
CA GLY A 384 -30.68 -62.04 2.98
C GLY A 384 -31.34 -60.91 2.18
N SER A 385 -31.50 -61.14 0.87
CA SER A 385 -32.37 -60.44 -0.09
C SER A 385 -32.32 -58.90 -0.18
N GLY A 386 -32.05 -58.26 -1.31
CA GLY A 386 -32.12 -58.71 -2.71
C GLY A 386 -32.99 -57.74 -3.52
N SER A 387 -32.53 -57.45 -4.74
CA SER A 387 -33.20 -56.72 -5.83
C SER A 387 -33.21 -55.19 -5.71
N GLY A 388 -32.75 -54.40 -6.67
CA GLY A 388 -32.24 -54.67 -8.02
C GLY A 388 -32.40 -53.42 -8.90
N ARG A 389 -31.57 -53.37 -9.96
CA ARG A 389 -31.65 -52.54 -11.19
C ARG A 389 -30.82 -51.25 -11.29
N ASN A 390 -29.84 -51.36 -12.19
CA ASN A 390 -29.29 -50.30 -13.05
C ASN A 390 -30.38 -49.51 -13.79
N VAL A 391 -30.23 -48.19 -13.85
CA VAL A 391 -30.61 -47.35 -15.01
C VAL A 391 -29.63 -46.19 -15.10
N GLY A 392 -28.94 -46.06 -16.23
CA GLY A 392 -28.15 -44.88 -16.56
C GLY A 392 -29.05 -43.73 -17.03
N ARG A 393 -28.62 -42.48 -16.82
CA ARG A 393 -29.11 -41.36 -17.61
C ARG A 393 -28.12 -40.20 -17.60
N GLU A 394 -27.71 -39.83 -18.81
CA GLU A 394 -27.02 -38.60 -19.17
C GLU A 394 -27.89 -37.37 -18.90
N SER A 395 -27.25 -36.24 -18.61
CA SER A 395 -27.78 -34.89 -18.90
C SER A 395 -26.63 -33.86 -18.95
N SER A 396 -26.19 -33.56 -20.17
CA SER A 396 -25.70 -32.26 -20.66
C SER A 396 -26.82 -31.18 -20.54
N ALA A 397 -26.67 -29.85 -20.53
CA ALA A 397 -25.66 -28.83 -20.90
C ALA A 397 -26.12 -27.47 -20.26
N PRO A 398 -25.69 -26.23 -20.65
CA PRO A 398 -24.54 -25.80 -21.46
C PRO A 398 -23.73 -24.58 -20.88
N LEU A 399 -22.49 -24.45 -21.36
CA LEU A 399 -21.65 -23.23 -21.27
C LEU A 399 -21.96 -22.28 -22.45
N ARG A 400 -22.08 -20.97 -22.16
CA ARG A 400 -22.20 -19.90 -23.15
C ARG A 400 -20.81 -19.45 -23.64
N ILE A 401 -20.64 -19.40 -24.96
CA ILE A 401 -19.47 -18.88 -25.68
C ILE A 401 -19.75 -17.43 -26.12
N ILE A 402 -18.75 -16.55 -25.98
CA ILE A 402 -18.75 -15.18 -26.53
C ILE A 402 -17.86 -15.18 -27.80
N PRO A 403 -18.25 -14.56 -28.92
CA PRO A 403 -17.50 -14.60 -30.18
C PRO A 403 -16.37 -13.56 -30.23
N GLY A 404 -15.19 -13.90 -30.77
CA GLY A 404 -14.17 -12.91 -31.15
C GLY A 404 -12.69 -13.31 -31.12
N SER A 405 -12.30 -14.53 -30.75
CA SER A 405 -10.89 -14.91 -30.65
C SER A 405 -10.47 -15.95 -31.70
N VAL A 406 -9.60 -15.53 -32.63
CA VAL A 406 -8.86 -16.38 -33.57
C VAL A 406 -7.75 -17.12 -32.80
N PRO A 407 -7.66 -18.46 -32.85
CA PRO A 407 -6.53 -19.18 -32.27
C PRO A 407 -5.33 -19.21 -33.23
N ILE A 408 -4.19 -18.76 -32.73
CA ILE A 408 -2.87 -18.89 -33.36
C ILE A 408 -2.40 -20.33 -33.17
N ALA A 409 -2.03 -21.00 -34.26
CA ALA A 409 -1.47 -22.34 -34.28
C ALA A 409 0.01 -22.33 -33.90
N GLU A 410 0.42 -23.18 -32.94
CA GLU A 410 1.82 -23.52 -32.75
C GLU A 410 2.23 -24.73 -33.62
N PRO A 411 3.45 -24.75 -34.17
CA PRO A 411 3.89 -25.77 -35.11
C PRO A 411 4.62 -26.95 -34.44
N GLY A 412 4.21 -28.16 -34.82
CA GLY A 412 5.11 -29.19 -35.34
C GLY A 412 5.85 -30.09 -34.33
N LEU A 413 5.28 -31.27 -34.07
CA LEU A 413 6.04 -32.49 -33.80
C LEU A 413 5.56 -33.59 -34.76
N ARG A 414 6.47 -34.00 -35.65
CA ARG A 414 6.29 -35.09 -36.63
C ARG A 414 6.33 -36.45 -35.92
N PRO A 415 5.52 -37.45 -36.35
CA PRO A 415 5.75 -38.84 -35.96
C PRO A 415 6.69 -39.54 -36.96
N THR A 416 7.65 -40.28 -36.43
CA THR A 416 8.53 -41.19 -37.17
C THR A 416 7.84 -42.53 -37.41
N SER A 417 7.80 -42.97 -38.67
CA SER A 417 7.44 -44.32 -39.11
C SER A 417 8.68 -45.19 -39.30
N ALA A 418 8.62 -46.47 -38.89
CA ALA A 418 9.32 -47.68 -39.38
C ALA A 418 9.48 -48.66 -38.19
N ALA A 419 9.34 -49.99 -38.27
CA ALA A 419 9.22 -50.92 -39.38
C ALA A 419 8.58 -52.25 -38.90
N ALA A 420 8.22 -53.06 -39.89
CA ALA A 420 7.67 -54.41 -39.83
C ALA A 420 8.48 -55.46 -39.03
N ARG A 421 7.77 -56.36 -38.34
CA ARG A 421 7.57 -57.78 -38.69
C ARG A 421 6.52 -58.41 -37.78
#